data_AF-A0A7W6ESP5-F1
#
_entry.id   AF-A0A7W6ESP5-F1
#
_cell.length_a   1.000
_cell.length_b   1.000
_cell.length_c   1.000
_cell.angle_alpha   90.00
_cell.angle_beta   90.00
_cell.angle_gamma   90.00
#
_symmetry.space_group_name_H-M   'P 1'
#
loop_
_entity.id
_entity.type
_entity.pdbx_description
1 polymer ?
#
loop_
_entity_poly.entity_id
_entity_poly.type
_entity_poly.pdbx_seq_one_letter_code
_entity_poly.pdbx_strand_id
1 'polypeptide(L)'
;MPHIDKNIQTPVQQYGDWQVMPDGEIINFRRRLRIYPDRLTEPDWWLSLRTREWMSSEWNYFIPAWFLACQTAGITEIPNFKLNY
;
A
#
# COMPACT_ATOMS: atom_id res chain seq x y z
N MET A 1 11.23 -32.11 -9.12
CA MET A 1 11.18 -30.82 -8.39
C MET A 1 9.75 -30.31 -8.51
N PRO A 2 9.01 -30.08 -7.41
CA PRO A 2 7.67 -29.54 -7.56
C PRO A 2 7.79 -28.09 -8.01
N HIS A 3 7.11 -27.75 -9.10
CA HIS A 3 6.89 -26.36 -9.50
C HIS A 3 6.05 -25.72 -8.39
N ILE A 4 6.68 -24.84 -7.62
CA ILE A 4 5.94 -23.94 -6.75
C ILE A 4 5.26 -22.98 -7.71
N ASP A 5 3.98 -23.22 -7.99
CA ASP A 5 3.10 -22.22 -8.56
C ASP A 5 3.12 -21.02 -7.63
N LYS A 6 4.01 -20.08 -7.90
CA LYS A 6 3.82 -18.71 -7.44
C LYS A 6 2.50 -18.33 -8.08
N ASN A 7 1.42 -18.33 -7.29
CA ASN A 7 0.17 -17.70 -7.67
C ASN A 7 0.53 -16.24 -7.98
N ILE A 8 0.87 -15.96 -9.24
CA ILE A 8 1.13 -14.60 -9.71
C ILE A 8 -0.26 -13.98 -9.73
N GLN A 9 -0.64 -13.42 -8.59
CA GLN A 9 -1.87 -12.66 -8.49
C GLN A 9 -1.74 -11.49 -9.47
N THR A 10 -2.63 -11.43 -10.45
CA THR A 10 -2.73 -10.30 -11.35
C THR A 10 -3.11 -9.07 -10.52
N PRO A 11 -2.40 -7.94 -10.63
CA PRO A 11 -2.79 -6.71 -9.97
C PRO A 11 -4.20 -6.29 -10.36
N VAL A 12 -4.94 -5.74 -9.40
CA VAL A 12 -6.27 -5.15 -9.62
C VAL A 12 -6.16 -3.93 -10.54
N GLN A 13 -5.15 -3.09 -10.31
CA GLN A 13 -4.88 -1.88 -11.09
C GLN A 13 -3.43 -1.43 -10.86
N GLN A 14 -2.92 -0.63 -11.78
CA GLN A 14 -1.61 0.00 -11.66
C GLN A 14 -1.71 1.54 -11.78
N TYR A 15 -0.90 2.24 -10.99
CA TYR A 15 -0.71 3.69 -10.99
C TYR A 15 0.79 4.00 -11.00
N GLY A 16 1.32 4.54 -12.10
CA GLY A 16 2.78 4.61 -12.29
C GLY A 16 3.38 3.20 -12.20
N ASP A 17 4.36 3.00 -11.30
CA ASP A 17 4.95 1.69 -11.02
C ASP A 17 4.25 0.93 -9.86
N TRP A 18 3.25 1.52 -9.23
CA TRP A 18 2.53 0.93 -8.09
C TRP A 18 1.40 0.04 -8.56
N GLN A 19 1.44 -1.22 -8.16
CA GLN A 19 0.46 -2.25 -8.43
C GLN A 19 -0.35 -2.52 -7.16
N VAL A 20 -1.66 -2.42 -7.26
CA VAL A 20 -2.58 -2.80 -6.19
C VAL A 20 -2.90 -4.26 -6.33
N MET A 21 -2.61 -5.05 -5.30
CA MET A 21 -2.79 -6.48 -5.30
C MET A 21 -4.21 -6.85 -4.83
N PRO A 22 -4.73 -8.05 -5.19
CA PRO A 22 -6.07 -8.48 -4.78
C PRO A 22 -6.27 -8.61 -3.27
N ASP A 23 -5.19 -8.72 -2.49
CA ASP A 23 -5.21 -8.73 -1.03
C ASP A 23 -5.20 -7.32 -0.41
N GLY A 24 -5.21 -6.28 -1.24
CA GLY A 24 -5.17 -4.88 -0.85
C GLY A 24 -3.77 -4.37 -0.51
N GLU A 25 -2.71 -5.13 -0.74
CA GLU A 25 -1.35 -4.58 -0.66
C GLU A 25 -1.00 -3.72 -1.87
N ILE A 26 0.01 -2.85 -1.72
CA ILE A 26 0.56 -2.07 -2.82
C ILE A 26 2.03 -2.44 -3.01
N ILE A 27 2.39 -2.83 -4.22
CA ILE A 27 3.77 -3.21 -4.55
C ILE A 27 4.30 -2.37 -5.71
N ASN A 28 5.61 -2.18 -5.77
CA ASN A 28 6.31 -1.83 -6.99
C ASN A 28 7.58 -2.67 -7.09
N PHE A 29 8.37 -2.47 -8.15
CA PHE A 29 9.59 -3.25 -8.37
C PHE A 29 10.64 -3.15 -7.24
N ARG A 30 10.52 -2.17 -6.33
CA ARG A 30 11.45 -1.97 -5.20
C ARG A 30 10.82 -2.22 -3.82
N ARG A 31 9.48 -2.24 -3.69
CA ARG A 31 8.79 -2.06 -2.41
C ARG A 31 7.50 -2.85 -2.35
N ARG A 32 7.13 -3.25 -1.14
CA ARG A 32 5.85 -3.87 -0.80
C ARG A 32 5.32 -3.20 0.45
N LEU A 33 4.17 -2.55 0.33
CA LEU A 33 3.50 -1.81 1.40
C LEU A 33 2.23 -2.55 1.78
N ARG A 34 2.17 -2.91 3.05
CA ARG A 34 1.03 -3.60 3.66
C ARG A 34 -0.01 -2.58 4.07
N ILE A 35 -1.18 -2.63 3.44
CA ILE A 35 -2.30 -1.74 3.73
C ILE A 35 -3.32 -2.54 4.53
N TYR A 36 -3.14 -2.55 5.85
CA TYR A 36 -4.03 -3.20 6.80
C TYR A 36 -4.43 -2.20 7.89
N PRO A 37 -5.64 -2.31 8.47
CA PRO A 37 -6.11 -1.36 9.48
C PRO A 37 -5.13 -1.17 10.63
N ASP A 38 -4.61 -2.26 11.20
CA ASP A 38 -3.63 -2.23 12.29
C ASP A 38 -2.39 -1.41 11.94
N ARG A 39 -1.83 -1.60 10.74
CA ARG A 39 -0.65 -0.86 10.25
C ARG A 39 -0.94 0.61 10.03
N LEU A 40 -2.13 0.93 9.50
CA LEU A 40 -2.52 2.31 9.22
C LEU A 40 -2.82 3.12 10.50
N THR A 41 -3.11 2.44 11.61
CA THR A 41 -3.23 3.07 12.93
C THR A 41 -1.90 3.34 13.62
N GLU A 42 -0.79 2.77 13.14
CA GLU A 42 0.53 3.07 13.67
C GLU A 42 0.87 4.55 13.35
N PRO A 43 1.06 5.41 14.37
CA PRO A 43 1.34 6.83 14.15
C PRO A 43 2.56 7.07 13.25
N ASP A 44 3.52 6.16 13.33
CA ASP A 44 4.77 6.23 12.60
C ASP A 44 4.66 5.73 11.16
N TRP A 45 3.54 5.13 10.74
CA TRP A 45 3.40 4.59 9.39
C TRP A 45 3.45 5.71 8.34
N TRP A 46 2.61 6.72 8.52
CA TRP A 46 2.58 7.90 7.65
C TRP A 46 3.81 8.78 7.81
N LEU A 47 4.33 8.90 9.04
CA LEU A 47 5.55 9.63 9.32
C LEU A 47 6.76 9.00 8.61
N SER A 48 6.91 7.68 8.72
CA SER A 48 7.97 6.91 8.07
C SER A 48 7.87 6.98 6.56
N LEU A 49 6.66 7.07 6.00
CA LEU A 49 6.43 7.17 4.58
C LEU A 49 6.73 8.57 4.04
N ARG A 50 6.27 9.62 4.72
CA ARG A 50 6.49 11.03 4.32
C ARG A 50 7.96 11.44 4.39
N THR A 51 8.75 10.84 5.29
CA THR A 51 10.17 11.16 5.45
C THR A 51 11.06 10.47 4.42
N ARG A 52 10.52 9.59 3.57
CA ARG A 52 11.32 8.97 2.51
C ARG A 52 11.47 9.91 1.34
N GLU A 53 12.71 10.21 0.98
CA GLU A 53 13.04 11.05 -0.20
C GLU A 53 12.34 10.56 -1.46
N TRP A 54 12.30 9.25 -1.68
CA TRP A 54 11.66 8.66 -2.85
C TRP A 54 10.15 8.85 -2.89
N MET A 55 9.48 9.11 -1.76
CA MET A 55 8.02 9.28 -1.76
C MET A 55 7.62 10.66 -2.30
N SER A 56 8.52 11.65 -2.21
CA SER A 56 8.24 13.03 -2.65
C SER A 56 7.81 13.14 -4.12
N SER A 57 8.34 12.30 -5.02
CA SER A 57 7.98 12.24 -6.44
C SER A 57 6.85 11.26 -6.78
N GLU A 58 6.43 10.44 -5.81
CA GLU A 58 5.54 9.30 -6.06
C GLU A 58 4.11 9.55 -5.58
N TRP A 59 3.87 10.61 -4.79
CA TRP A 59 2.56 10.90 -4.17
C TRP A 59 1.39 10.88 -5.16
N ASN A 60 1.57 11.42 -6.36
CA ASN A 60 0.50 11.46 -7.38
C ASN A 60 0.06 10.07 -7.85
N TYR A 61 0.94 9.08 -7.81
CA TYR A 61 0.63 7.68 -8.15
C TYR A 61 0.27 6.87 -6.92
N PHE A 62 0.95 7.14 -5.80
CA PHE A 62 0.79 6.41 -4.55
C PHE A 62 -0.57 6.67 -3.90
N ILE A 63 -1.04 7.91 -3.82
CA ILE A 63 -2.32 8.24 -3.19
C ILE A 63 -3.51 7.50 -3.83
N PRO A 64 -3.72 7.54 -5.17
CA PRO A 64 -4.81 6.80 -5.78
C PRO A 64 -4.64 5.28 -5.64
N ALA A 65 -3.41 4.75 -5.74
CA ALA A 65 -3.13 3.34 -5.47
C ALA A 65 -3.51 2.95 -4.03
N TRP A 66 -3.23 3.83 -3.07
CA TRP A 66 -3.55 3.61 -1.67
C TRP A 66 -5.05 3.65 -1.38
N PHE A 67 -5.80 4.57 -1.99
CA PHE A 67 -7.26 4.56 -1.88
C PHE A 67 -7.86 3.27 -2.43
N LEU A 68 -7.41 2.83 -3.62
CA LEU A 68 -7.89 1.57 -4.18
C LEU A 68 -7.50 0.38 -3.31
N ALA A 69 -6.28 0.35 -2.79
CA ALA A 69 -5.82 -0.69 -1.88
C ALA A 69 -6.68 -0.79 -0.61
N CYS A 70 -7.02 0.34 0.00
CA CYS A 70 -7.97 0.38 1.12
C CYS A 70 -9.33 -0.19 0.72
N GLN A 71 -9.87 0.19 -0.45
CA GLN A 71 -11.14 -0.36 -0.94
C GLN A 71 -11.06 -1.87 -1.18
N THR A 72 -9.99 -2.36 -1.81
CA THR A 72 -9.75 -3.78 -2.06
C THR A 72 -9.61 -4.58 -0.76
N ALA A 73 -8.97 -4.00 0.26
CA ALA A 73 -8.85 -4.59 1.59
C ALA A 73 -10.13 -4.47 2.45
N GLY A 74 -11.19 -3.81 1.95
CA GLY A 74 -12.42 -3.56 2.71
C GLY A 74 -12.24 -2.55 3.85
N ILE A 75 -11.22 -1.70 3.77
CA ILE A 75 -10.92 -0.65 4.76
C ILE A 75 -11.74 0.60 4.40
N THR A 76 -12.84 0.80 5.11
CA THR A 76 -13.70 1.99 4.97
C THR A 76 -13.40 3.07 5.99
N GLU A 77 -12.72 2.72 7.08
CA GLU A 77 -12.33 3.63 8.16
C GLU A 77 -11.00 3.20 8.79
N ILE A 78 -10.24 4.17 9.30
CA ILE A 78 -9.01 3.93 10.08
C ILE A 78 -9.33 4.34 11.53
N PRO A 79 -9.70 3.39 12.41
CA PRO A 79 -10.11 3.72 13.78
C PRO A 79 -8.91 4.26 14.57
N ASN A 80 -9.13 5.31 15.36
CA ASN A 80 -8.07 5.92 16.19
C ASN A 80 -6.86 6.45 15.41
N PHE A 81 -7.06 6.95 14.17
CA PHE A 81 -6.01 7.64 13.43
C PHE A 81 -5.43 8.80 14.25
N LYS A 82 -4.15 8.72 14.61
CA LYS A 82 -3.43 9.75 15.37
C LYS A 82 -2.22 10.22 14.59
N LEU A 83 -2.17 11.53 14.32
CA LEU A 83 -0.96 12.20 13.90
C LEU A 83 -0.18 12.57 15.17
N ASN A 84 0.96 11.92 15.39
CA ASN A 84 1.91 12.39 16.39
C ASN A 84 2.67 13.57 15.76
N TYR A 85 2.40 14.78 16.26
CA TYR A 85 3.11 16.01 15.90
C TYR A 85 4.32 16.22 16.80
#